data_AF-C0QSD9-F1
#
_entry.id   AF-C0QSD9-F1
#
_cell.length_a   1.000
_cell.length_b   1.000
_cell.length_c   1.000
_cell.angle_alpha   90.00
_cell.angle_beta   90.00
_cell.angle_gamma   90.00
#
_symmetry.space_group_name_H-M   'P 1'
#
loop_
_entity.id
_entity.type
_entity.pdbx_description
1 polymer ?
#
loop_
_entity_poly.entity_id
_entity_poly.type
_entity_poly.pdbx_seq_one_letter_code
_entity_poly.pdbx_strand_id
1 'polypeptide(L)'
;MAVGQSILTVKGSYALADASQTGKSIKPKFYKVSNQDITLDPTLTDISGVWKQADISGYFPVNDNTVEFLVDIPPEEATSYGRTFGLYLEDGTLFMIAKPPYPFPPALRQTFKIQLVYNNANNLIDFQYVPFYETEQDLSILSVSVSLGKLLQQHRNEIEMLKSWNKSLSQEIQKIKSKLGM
;
A
#
# COMPACT_ATOMS: atom_id res chain seq x y z
N MET A 1 7.31 -30.05 -8.63
CA MET A 1 6.89 -28.99 -7.69
C MET A 1 5.52 -28.51 -8.14
N ALA A 2 4.53 -28.45 -7.26
CA ALA A 2 3.22 -27.91 -7.63
C ALA A 2 3.34 -26.37 -7.72
N VAL A 3 2.86 -25.79 -8.83
CA VAL A 3 2.92 -24.35 -9.10
C VAL A 3 1.56 -23.74 -8.80
N GLY A 4 1.54 -22.56 -8.18
CA GLY A 4 0.31 -21.80 -7.99
C GLY A 4 -0.32 -21.36 -9.31
N GLN A 5 -1.55 -20.88 -9.25
CA GLN A 5 -2.31 -20.42 -10.42
C GLN A 5 -2.77 -18.98 -10.20
N SER A 6 -2.86 -18.19 -11.26
CA SER A 6 -3.41 -16.84 -11.21
C SER A 6 -4.13 -16.48 -12.50
N ILE A 7 -5.06 -15.54 -12.42
CA ILE A 7 -5.75 -14.97 -13.57
C ILE A 7 -6.01 -13.47 -13.35
N LEU A 8 -5.75 -12.68 -14.39
CA LEU A 8 -6.15 -11.28 -14.45
C LEU A 8 -7.66 -11.20 -14.71
N THR A 9 -8.39 -10.37 -13.97
CA THR A 9 -9.83 -10.20 -14.23
C THR A 9 -10.09 -9.32 -15.45
N VAL A 10 -11.31 -9.36 -15.97
CA VAL A 10 -11.80 -8.46 -17.03
C VAL A 10 -11.68 -7.00 -16.56
N LYS A 11 -12.04 -6.70 -15.31
CA LYS A 11 -11.90 -5.34 -14.76
C LYS A 11 -10.44 -4.93 -14.59
N GLY A 12 -9.56 -5.83 -14.15
CA GLY A 12 -8.13 -5.59 -14.12
C GLY A 12 -7.55 -5.30 -15.50
N SER A 13 -8.02 -6.03 -16.52
CA SER A 13 -7.66 -5.80 -17.93
C SER A 13 -8.12 -4.44 -18.44
N TYR A 14 -9.36 -4.03 -18.13
CA TYR A 14 -9.85 -2.69 -18.47
C TYR A 14 -9.10 -1.60 -17.74
N ALA A 15 -8.81 -1.77 -16.45
CA ALA A 15 -8.02 -0.80 -15.70
C ALA A 15 -6.62 -0.62 -16.32
N LEU A 16 -5.99 -1.70 -16.81
CA LEU A 16 -4.72 -1.61 -17.54
C LEU A 16 -4.89 -0.88 -18.87
N ALA A 17 -5.96 -1.15 -19.62
CA ALA A 17 -6.24 -0.46 -20.88
C ALA A 17 -6.51 1.03 -20.67
N ASP A 18 -7.24 1.41 -19.62
CA ASP A 18 -7.54 2.80 -19.27
C ASP A 18 -6.30 3.53 -18.77
N ALA A 19 -5.49 2.88 -17.94
CA ALA A 19 -4.16 3.35 -17.54
C ALA A 19 -3.29 3.63 -18.79
N SER A 20 -3.37 2.72 -19.77
CA SER A 20 -2.68 2.85 -21.06
C SER A 20 -3.18 4.00 -21.93
N GLN A 21 -4.46 4.30 -21.90
CA GLN A 21 -4.98 5.42 -22.70
C GLN A 21 -4.75 6.77 -22.02
N THR A 22 -4.74 6.80 -20.68
CA THR A 22 -4.71 8.04 -19.90
C THR A 22 -3.32 8.43 -19.40
N GLY A 23 -2.32 7.58 -19.60
CA GLY A 23 -0.97 7.80 -19.05
C GLY A 23 -0.90 7.67 -17.53
N LYS A 24 -1.93 7.09 -16.90
CA LYS A 24 -1.96 6.87 -15.45
C LYS A 24 -1.25 5.56 -15.13
N SER A 25 -0.60 5.52 -13.99
CA SER A 25 -0.04 4.29 -13.46
C SER A 25 -1.03 3.62 -12.53
N ILE A 26 -1.24 2.31 -12.70
CA ILE A 26 -2.08 1.52 -11.80
C ILE A 26 -1.26 0.38 -11.19
N LYS A 27 -1.51 0.13 -9.91
CA LYS A 27 -1.00 -1.03 -9.21
C LYS A 27 -2.08 -1.54 -8.25
N PRO A 28 -2.13 -2.86 -8.01
CA PRO A 28 -2.74 -3.36 -6.79
C PRO A 28 -2.27 -2.55 -5.58
N LYS A 29 -3.11 -2.37 -4.58
CA LYS A 29 -2.84 -1.62 -3.35
C LYS A 29 -2.97 -2.51 -2.13
N PHE A 30 -4.02 -3.32 -2.11
CA PHE A 30 -4.33 -4.24 -1.02
C PHE A 30 -4.73 -5.61 -1.57
N TYR A 31 -4.73 -6.59 -0.69
CA TYR A 31 -5.19 -7.94 -0.98
C TYR A 31 -6.28 -8.36 -0.01
N LYS A 32 -7.16 -9.25 -0.48
CA LYS A 32 -8.08 -10.00 0.37
C LYS A 32 -7.73 -11.49 0.31
N VAL A 33 -7.92 -12.18 1.43
CA VAL A 33 -7.65 -13.62 1.56
C VAL A 33 -8.92 -14.34 1.94
N SER A 34 -9.23 -15.37 1.18
CA SER A 34 -10.40 -16.23 1.37
C SER A 34 -9.98 -17.60 1.89
N ASN A 35 -10.83 -18.16 2.76
CA ASN A 35 -10.74 -19.55 3.21
C ASN A 35 -11.53 -20.52 2.33
N GLN A 36 -12.14 -20.01 1.26
CA GLN A 36 -12.86 -20.79 0.26
C GLN A 36 -11.96 -21.07 -0.96
N ASP A 37 -12.18 -22.24 -1.55
CA ASP A 37 -11.54 -22.61 -2.81
C ASP A 37 -12.38 -22.03 -3.96
N ILE A 38 -11.99 -20.86 -4.46
CA ILE A 38 -12.75 -20.13 -5.48
C ILE A 38 -12.22 -20.53 -6.86
N THR A 39 -13.12 -20.69 -7.83
CA THR A 39 -12.75 -20.93 -9.23
C THR A 39 -12.10 -19.67 -9.82
N LEU A 40 -11.02 -19.85 -10.59
CA LEU A 40 -10.39 -18.74 -11.31
C LEU A 40 -11.30 -18.30 -12.46
N ASP A 41 -12.11 -17.28 -12.21
CA ASP A 41 -13.06 -16.69 -13.15
C ASP A 41 -12.67 -15.23 -13.44
N PRO A 42 -12.36 -14.86 -14.70
CA PRO A 42 -11.98 -13.49 -15.03
C PRO A 42 -13.14 -12.49 -14.88
N THR A 43 -14.40 -12.94 -14.84
CA THR A 43 -15.58 -12.08 -14.70
C THR A 43 -15.92 -11.72 -13.25
N LEU A 44 -15.25 -12.38 -12.29
CA LEU A 44 -15.46 -12.16 -10.87
C LEU A 44 -15.17 -10.70 -10.49
N THR A 45 -16.03 -10.11 -9.68
CA THR A 45 -15.90 -8.71 -9.24
C THR A 45 -15.37 -8.56 -7.82
N ASP A 46 -15.51 -9.60 -7.00
CA ASP A 46 -14.96 -9.69 -5.64
C ASP A 46 -14.88 -11.17 -5.23
N ILE A 47 -13.97 -11.52 -4.31
CA ILE A 47 -13.84 -12.88 -3.77
C ILE A 47 -14.75 -13.06 -2.54
N SER A 48 -15.37 -14.22 -2.39
CA SER A 48 -16.21 -14.57 -1.22
C SER A 48 -15.39 -15.19 -0.08
N GLY A 49 -15.98 -15.31 1.12
CA GLY A 49 -15.32 -15.99 2.25
C GLY A 49 -14.06 -15.30 2.77
N VAL A 50 -13.97 -13.98 2.58
CA VAL A 50 -12.84 -13.17 3.00
C VAL A 50 -12.75 -13.13 4.52
N TRP A 51 -11.62 -13.57 5.06
CA TRP A 51 -11.32 -13.49 6.50
C TRP A 51 -10.20 -12.48 6.80
N LYS A 52 -9.44 -12.05 5.78
CA LYS A 52 -8.39 -11.05 5.93
C LYS A 52 -8.34 -10.09 4.76
N GLN A 53 -8.11 -8.83 5.08
CA GLN A 53 -7.70 -7.78 4.15
C GLN A 53 -6.48 -7.06 4.73
N ALA A 54 -5.50 -6.74 3.88
CA ALA A 54 -4.33 -5.96 4.25
C ALA A 54 -3.68 -5.34 3.02
N ASP A 55 -2.87 -4.29 3.24
CA ASP A 55 -2.10 -3.65 2.19
C ASP A 55 -0.99 -4.58 1.70
N ILE A 56 -0.71 -4.54 0.40
CA ILE A 56 0.39 -5.33 -0.18
C ILE A 56 1.71 -4.77 0.36
N SER A 57 2.48 -5.64 0.98
CA SER A 57 3.65 -5.29 1.79
C SER A 57 4.86 -4.90 0.94
N GLY A 58 4.91 -5.31 -0.33
CA GLY A 58 6.02 -4.98 -1.22
C GLY A 58 5.77 -5.35 -2.68
N TYR A 59 6.45 -4.61 -3.55
CA TYR A 59 6.48 -4.79 -5.00
C TYR A 59 7.93 -4.96 -5.41
N PHE A 60 8.27 -6.09 -6.02
CA PHE A 60 9.64 -6.42 -6.37
C PHE A 60 9.74 -6.69 -7.87
N PRO A 61 10.49 -5.89 -8.64
CA PRO A 61 10.80 -6.25 -10.01
C PRO A 61 11.72 -7.49 -9.98
N VAL A 62 11.29 -8.55 -10.65
CA VAL A 62 12.08 -9.80 -10.79
C VAL A 62 12.94 -9.72 -12.05
N ASN A 63 12.42 -9.12 -13.12
CA ASN A 63 13.12 -8.79 -14.36
C ASN A 63 12.31 -7.73 -15.14
N ASP A 64 12.79 -7.35 -16.33
CA ASP A 64 12.20 -6.31 -17.20
C ASP A 64 10.70 -6.50 -17.45
N ASN A 65 10.23 -7.74 -17.47
CA ASN A 65 8.84 -8.08 -17.79
C ASN A 65 8.11 -8.73 -16.62
N THR A 66 8.70 -8.84 -15.43
CA THR A 66 8.09 -9.60 -14.33
C THR A 66 8.12 -8.82 -13.04
N VAL A 67 6.95 -8.63 -12.44
CA VAL A 67 6.81 -8.08 -11.08
C VAL A 67 6.34 -9.15 -10.13
N GLU A 68 6.81 -9.09 -8.89
CA GLU A 68 6.37 -9.92 -7.78
C GLU A 68 5.66 -9.05 -6.74
N PHE A 69 4.44 -9.47 -6.37
CA PHE A 69 3.67 -8.92 -5.27
C PHE A 69 3.87 -9.81 -4.04
N LEU A 70 4.22 -9.19 -2.90
CA LEU A 70 4.34 -9.90 -1.63
C LEU A 70 3.10 -9.66 -0.78
N VAL A 71 2.40 -10.75 -0.52
CA VAL A 71 1.30 -10.83 0.45
C VAL A 71 1.84 -11.48 1.71
N ASP A 72 1.76 -10.79 2.85
CA ASP A 72 2.30 -11.28 4.12
C ASP A 72 1.30 -11.13 5.27
N ILE A 73 0.98 -12.25 5.92
CA ILE A 73 0.09 -12.29 7.07
C ILE A 73 0.90 -12.79 8.27
N PRO A 74 1.13 -11.94 9.29
CA PRO A 74 1.79 -12.34 10.51
C PRO A 74 1.07 -13.50 11.23
N PRO A 75 1.79 -14.37 11.96
CA PRO A 75 1.20 -15.52 12.65
C PRO A 75 0.00 -15.19 13.55
N GLU A 76 0.04 -14.06 14.23
CA GLU A 76 -1.01 -13.56 15.14
C GLU A 76 -2.32 -13.20 14.43
N GLU A 77 -2.27 -12.97 13.11
CA GLU A 77 -3.43 -12.63 12.28
C GLU A 77 -3.91 -13.80 11.41
N ALA A 78 -3.10 -14.86 11.27
CA ALA A 78 -3.36 -16.03 10.45
C ALA A 78 -4.41 -16.97 11.07
N THR A 79 -5.65 -16.50 11.20
CA THR A 79 -6.74 -17.21 11.90
C THR A 79 -7.42 -18.29 11.06
N SER A 80 -7.20 -18.32 9.75
CA SER A 80 -7.84 -19.25 8.81
C SER A 80 -6.89 -19.68 7.70
N TYR A 81 -7.30 -20.71 6.95
CA TYR A 81 -6.54 -21.14 5.78
C TYR A 81 -6.58 -20.08 4.68
N GLY A 82 -5.42 -19.74 4.12
CA GLY A 82 -5.32 -18.91 2.91
C GLY A 82 -5.43 -19.77 1.66
N ARG A 83 -6.62 -19.82 1.05
CA ARG A 83 -6.90 -20.65 -0.15
C ARG A 83 -6.95 -19.86 -1.44
N THR A 84 -7.50 -18.66 -1.40
CA THR A 84 -7.61 -17.79 -2.58
C THR A 84 -7.24 -16.37 -2.18
N PHE A 85 -6.48 -15.70 -3.04
CA PHE A 85 -5.98 -14.34 -2.85
C PHE A 85 -6.52 -13.47 -3.97
N GLY A 86 -7.24 -12.41 -3.62
CA GLY A 86 -7.62 -11.36 -4.55
C GLY A 86 -6.70 -10.17 -4.37
N LEU A 87 -6.16 -9.64 -5.45
CA LEU A 87 -5.42 -8.38 -5.47
C LEU A 87 -6.33 -7.27 -5.97
N TYR A 88 -6.35 -6.14 -5.30
CA TYR A 88 -7.29 -5.05 -5.56
C TYR A 88 -6.55 -3.73 -5.80
N LEU A 89 -7.06 -2.92 -6.71
CA LEU A 89 -6.62 -1.54 -6.90
C LEU A 89 -7.13 -0.65 -5.75
N GLU A 90 -6.61 0.58 -5.67
CA GLU A 90 -7.00 1.56 -4.64
C GLU A 90 -8.50 1.89 -4.62
N ASP A 91 -9.16 1.84 -5.78
CA ASP A 91 -10.60 2.08 -5.93
C ASP A 91 -11.48 0.87 -5.56
N GLY A 92 -10.87 -0.25 -5.14
CA GLY A 92 -11.56 -1.48 -4.80
C GLY A 92 -11.82 -2.42 -5.99
N THR A 93 -11.32 -2.12 -7.18
CA THR A 93 -11.40 -3.02 -8.33
C THR A 93 -10.60 -4.30 -8.08
N LEU A 94 -11.24 -5.47 -8.14
CA LEU A 94 -10.54 -6.77 -8.15
C LEU A 94 -9.71 -6.89 -9.43
N PHE A 95 -8.40 -6.78 -9.29
CA PHE A 95 -7.43 -6.79 -10.38
C PHE A 95 -7.08 -8.21 -10.83
N MET A 96 -6.71 -9.06 -9.89
CA MET A 96 -6.23 -10.42 -10.16
C MET A 96 -6.65 -11.37 -9.05
N ILE A 97 -6.88 -12.63 -9.41
CA ILE A 97 -7.15 -13.71 -8.47
C ILE A 97 -5.98 -14.69 -8.56
N ALA A 98 -5.47 -15.13 -7.42
CA ALA A 98 -4.38 -16.08 -7.32
C ALA A 98 -4.68 -17.17 -6.29
N LYS A 99 -4.19 -18.37 -6.57
CA LYS A 99 -4.35 -19.58 -5.74
C LYS A 99 -2.97 -20.22 -5.54
N PRO A 100 -2.57 -20.50 -4.29
CA PRO A 100 -1.39 -21.28 -4.03
C PRO A 100 -1.62 -22.75 -4.47
N PRO A 101 -0.54 -23.52 -4.70
CA PRO A 101 -0.65 -24.94 -5.00
C PRO A 101 -1.27 -25.74 -3.83
N TYR A 102 -1.11 -25.24 -2.60
CA TYR A 102 -1.70 -25.80 -1.39
C TYR A 102 -2.18 -24.66 -0.48
N PRO A 103 -3.29 -24.82 0.25
CA PRO A 103 -3.76 -23.84 1.22
C PRO A 103 -2.69 -23.49 2.26
N PHE A 104 -2.51 -22.21 2.55
CA PHE A 104 -1.65 -21.78 3.65
C PHE A 104 -2.34 -22.07 5.00
N PRO A 105 -1.68 -22.77 5.94
CA PRO A 105 -2.26 -23.11 7.23
C PRO A 105 -2.38 -21.90 8.17
N PRO A 106 -3.38 -21.90 9.08
CA PRO A 106 -3.48 -20.90 10.13
C PRO A 106 -2.34 -21.03 11.17
N ALA A 107 -2.19 -20.02 12.03
CA ALA A 107 -1.20 -19.92 13.11
C ALA A 107 0.29 -19.93 12.67
N LEU A 108 0.55 -19.95 11.37
CA LEU A 108 1.87 -19.79 10.76
C LEU A 108 1.89 -18.49 9.95
N ARG A 109 3.06 -17.87 9.81
CA ARG A 109 3.22 -16.73 8.92
C ARG A 109 2.88 -17.15 7.50
N GLN A 110 1.89 -16.51 6.89
CA GLN A 110 1.45 -16.84 5.53
C GLN A 110 2.05 -15.81 4.58
N THR A 111 3.07 -16.22 3.84
CA THR A 111 3.72 -15.37 2.84
C THR A 111 3.47 -15.96 1.46
N PHE A 112 2.82 -15.19 0.58
CA PHE A 112 2.52 -15.60 -0.79
C PHE A 112 3.08 -14.59 -1.79
N LYS A 113 3.86 -15.12 -2.74
CA LYS A 113 4.48 -14.35 -3.82
C LYS A 113 3.69 -14.58 -5.09
N ILE A 114 3.18 -13.51 -5.68
CA ILE A 114 2.43 -13.56 -6.93
C ILE A 114 3.28 -12.89 -7.99
N GLN A 115 3.70 -13.64 -9.00
CA GLN A 115 4.46 -13.10 -10.13
C GLN A 115 3.53 -12.87 -11.31
N LEU A 116 3.70 -11.72 -11.98
CA LEU A 116 2.97 -11.37 -13.19
C LEU A 116 3.98 -11.08 -14.30
N VAL A 117 3.91 -11.86 -15.38
CA VAL A 117 4.73 -11.69 -16.60
C VAL A 117 3.98 -10.80 -17.59
N TYR A 118 4.61 -9.70 -17.96
CA TYR A 118 4.15 -8.68 -18.89
C TYR A 118 4.79 -8.91 -20.26
N ASN A 119 4.26 -9.86 -21.03
CA ASN A 119 4.57 -9.96 -22.46
C ASN A 119 3.34 -9.53 -23.27
N ASN A 120 3.52 -8.57 -24.19
CA ASN A 120 2.48 -8.05 -25.10
C ASN A 120 1.31 -7.28 -24.47
N ALA A 121 1.59 -6.36 -23.53
CA ALA A 121 0.69 -5.23 -23.23
C ALA A 121 1.37 -3.96 -23.77
N ASN A 122 1.17 -3.65 -25.05
CA ASN A 122 1.86 -2.59 -25.80
C ASN A 122 1.46 -1.17 -25.37
N ASN A 123 1.72 -0.79 -24.12
CA ASN A 123 2.06 0.53 -23.61
C ASN A 123 1.47 0.74 -22.21
N LEU A 124 2.29 1.36 -21.37
CA LEU A 124 2.09 1.84 -20.00
C LEU A 124 2.13 0.82 -18.87
N ILE A 125 3.28 0.85 -18.16
CA ILE A 125 3.33 1.08 -16.70
C ILE A 125 4.61 1.91 -16.40
N ASP A 126 4.49 3.05 -15.70
CA ASP A 126 5.60 3.86 -15.16
C ASP A 126 5.56 3.84 -13.62
N PHE A 127 6.66 3.47 -12.98
CA PHE A 127 6.87 3.65 -11.54
C PHE A 127 8.31 4.10 -11.28
N GLN A 128 8.43 5.29 -10.69
CA GLN A 128 9.69 6.00 -10.48
C GLN A 128 10.62 5.35 -9.45
N TYR A 129 11.91 5.53 -9.71
CA TYR A 129 13.11 4.94 -9.11
C TYR A 129 13.45 5.40 -7.68
N VAL A 130 13.88 4.45 -6.83
CA VAL A 130 14.81 4.69 -5.70
C VAL A 130 15.77 3.48 -5.59
N PRO A 131 17.11 3.66 -5.54
CA PRO A 131 18.08 2.56 -5.64
C PRO A 131 18.36 1.79 -4.34
N PHE A 132 18.93 0.59 -4.53
CA PHE A 132 18.85 -0.59 -3.65
C PHE A 132 19.87 -0.67 -2.50
N TYR A 133 20.93 0.14 -2.45
CA TYR A 133 22.00 0.01 -1.43
C TYR A 133 21.72 0.66 -0.08
N GLU A 134 20.61 1.39 0.07
CA GLU A 134 20.28 2.10 1.32
C GLU A 134 19.30 1.31 2.22
N THR A 135 18.73 0.18 1.77
CA THR A 135 17.53 -0.42 2.39
C THR A 135 17.68 -1.01 3.81
N GLU A 136 18.85 -1.49 4.24
CA GLU A 136 19.03 -1.91 5.65
C GLU A 136 19.43 -0.76 6.59
N GLN A 137 20.12 0.27 6.11
CA GLN A 137 20.38 1.49 6.88
C GLN A 137 19.12 2.38 6.95
N ASP A 138 18.33 2.43 5.89
CA ASP A 138 17.13 3.26 5.82
C ASP A 138 15.95 2.71 6.59
N LEU A 139 15.77 1.39 6.74
CA LEU A 139 14.74 0.90 7.67
C LEU A 139 15.02 1.38 9.11
N SER A 140 16.30 1.58 9.48
CA SER A 140 16.68 2.19 10.77
C SER A 140 16.56 3.72 10.76
N ILE A 141 16.97 4.41 9.70
CA ILE A 141 16.93 5.89 9.58
C ILE A 141 15.51 6.41 9.36
N LEU A 142 14.64 5.66 8.68
CA LEU A 142 13.22 5.98 8.49
C LEU A 142 12.47 5.90 9.82
N SER A 143 12.81 4.95 10.69
CA SER A 143 12.27 4.90 12.05
C SER A 143 12.66 6.14 12.88
N VAL A 144 13.91 6.60 12.73
CA VAL A 144 14.44 7.80 13.39
C VAL A 144 13.85 9.08 12.77
N SER A 145 13.73 9.15 11.45
CA SER A 145 13.22 10.32 10.71
C SER A 145 11.71 10.50 10.88
N VAL A 146 10.94 9.41 10.97
CA VAL A 146 9.52 9.47 11.35
C VAL A 146 9.37 9.94 12.80
N SER A 147 10.27 9.54 13.69
CA SER A 147 10.27 10.00 15.09
C SER A 147 10.65 11.47 15.22
N LEU A 148 11.68 11.92 14.48
CA LEU A 148 12.11 13.32 14.39
C LEU A 148 11.06 14.20 13.70
N GLY A 149 10.41 13.70 12.65
CA GLY A 149 9.31 14.38 11.97
C GLY A 149 8.12 14.63 12.90
N LYS A 150 7.77 13.64 13.73
CA LYS A 150 6.75 13.81 14.78
C LYS A 150 7.17 14.85 15.84
N LEU A 151 8.44 14.82 16.26
CA LEU A 151 8.98 15.78 17.24
C LEU A 151 9.02 17.21 16.69
N LEU A 152 9.47 17.39 15.45
CA LEU A 152 9.50 18.69 14.77
C LEU A 152 8.10 19.24 14.53
N GLN A 153 7.13 18.37 14.22
CA GLN A 153 5.73 18.79 14.12
C GLN A 153 5.18 19.25 15.49
N GLN A 154 5.55 18.56 16.58
CA GLN A 154 5.17 18.98 17.94
C GLN A 154 5.79 20.35 18.28
N HIS A 155 7.08 20.55 18.05
CA HIS A 155 7.73 21.83 18.33
C HIS A 155 7.25 22.96 17.42
N ARG A 156 6.91 22.68 16.16
CA ARG A 156 6.27 23.66 15.28
C ARG A 156 4.93 24.12 15.85
N ASN A 157 4.11 23.19 16.32
CA ASN A 157 2.83 23.52 16.95
C ASN A 157 3.04 24.37 18.22
N GLU A 158 4.05 24.06 19.06
CA GLU A 158 4.41 24.85 20.24
C GLU A 158 4.88 26.27 19.87
N ILE A 159 5.73 26.41 18.85
CA ILE A 159 6.21 27.71 18.38
C ILE A 159 5.07 28.54 17.80
N GLU A 160 4.14 27.93 17.05
CA GLU A 160 2.96 28.63 16.54
C GLU A 160 2.06 29.10 17.70
N MET A 161 1.88 28.30 18.75
CA MET A 161 1.19 28.71 19.97
C MET A 161 1.91 29.89 20.66
N LEU A 162 3.23 29.84 20.82
CA LEU A 162 4.01 30.93 21.44
C LEU A 162 3.98 32.21 20.61
N LYS A 163 4.04 32.11 19.28
CA LYS A 163 3.90 33.27 18.37
C LYS A 163 2.52 33.89 18.48
N SER A 164 1.48 33.06 18.53
CA SER A 164 0.10 33.52 18.76
C SER A 164 0.00 34.28 20.09
N TRP A 165 0.56 33.71 21.17
CA TRP A 165 0.56 34.32 22.49
C TRP A 165 1.32 35.65 22.52
N ASN A 166 2.52 35.71 21.92
CA ASN A 166 3.31 36.94 21.84
C ASN A 166 2.61 38.05 21.04
N LYS A 167 1.94 37.67 19.93
CA LYS A 167 1.11 38.61 19.16
C LYS A 167 -0.04 39.16 20.01
N SER A 168 -0.71 38.31 20.79
CA SER A 168 -1.77 38.74 21.71
C SER A 168 -1.26 39.71 22.77
N LEU A 169 -0.13 39.38 23.42
CA LEU A 169 0.49 40.24 24.43
C LEU A 169 0.94 41.59 23.84
N SER A 170 1.52 41.58 22.65
CA SER A 170 1.95 42.80 21.96
C SER A 170 0.76 43.71 21.63
N GLN A 171 -0.38 43.14 21.23
CA GLN A 171 -1.62 43.86 21.02
C GLN A 171 -2.20 44.44 22.32
N GLU A 172 -2.13 43.71 23.43
CA GLU A 172 -2.51 44.22 24.75
C GLU A 172 -1.62 45.38 25.20
N ILE A 173 -0.29 45.27 25.01
CA ILE A 173 0.66 46.34 25.33
C ILE A 173 0.40 47.57 24.48
N GLN A 174 0.13 47.43 23.17
CA GLN A 174 -0.23 48.57 22.33
C GLN A 174 -1.54 49.22 22.77
N LYS A 175 -2.56 48.44 23.13
CA LYS A 175 -3.82 48.97 23.69
C LYS A 175 -3.59 49.72 25.01
N ILE A 176 -2.65 49.28 25.83
CA ILE A 176 -2.29 49.98 27.07
C ILE A 176 -1.55 51.29 26.75
N LYS A 177 -0.55 51.27 25.86
CA LYS A 177 0.20 52.48 25.44
C LYS A 177 -0.72 53.55 24.84
N SER A 178 -1.63 53.15 23.95
CA SER A 178 -2.60 54.06 23.35
C SER A 178 -3.55 54.68 24.38
N LYS A 179 -3.88 53.96 25.47
CA LYS A 179 -4.68 54.50 26.58
C LYS A 179 -3.89 55.46 27.48
N LEU A 180 -2.57 55.33 27.52
CA LEU A 180 -1.67 56.18 28.29
C LEU A 180 -1.20 57.43 27.53
N GLY A 181 -1.57 57.58 26.25
CA GLY A 181 -1.25 58.76 25.43
C GLY A 181 0.21 58.84 24.96
N MET A 182 0.92 57.71 24.92
CA MET A 182 2.24 57.53 24.31
C MET A 182 2.12 56.77 22.99
#